data_AF-A0AAE4K8D4-F1
#
_entry.id   AF-A0AAE4K8D4-F1
#
_cell.length_a   1.000
_cell.length_b   1.000
_cell.length_c   1.000
_cell.angle_alpha   90.00
_cell.angle_beta   90.00
_cell.angle_gamma   90.00
#
_symmetry.space_group_name_H-M   'P 1'
#
loop_
_entity.id
_entity.type
_entity.pdbx_description
1 polymer ?
#
loop_
_entity_poly.entity_id
_entity_poly.type
_entity_poly.pdbx_seq_one_letter_code
_entity_poly.pdbx_strand_id
1 'polypeptide(L)'
;MSARYFADSRVEECWSRAWQQLCPGTDGRLEQIDLLGKYSAPSRHYHTEQHLDECLAAFDEFRHLASRPAEVELALLFHDAVLDTHRYDNEQQSADLARAALSLKGARRQAVKGVCELILATRHHGGVLTGDAALVADLDLWILAAPRSRFVEYERQVRAEYPDVPEYVFWEKRRELLERFLAREWIYRTPALREQWEAKARDNLTWAIQQSRLVPVVSRSQAESEGFVLAGFVSGGEELRSAGFAQGSILLVKRSEPELPPAVGYAIFVKPERITTQLWSEIAAAWATKPRSDNPRG
;
A
#
# COMPACT_ATOMS: atom_id res chain seq x y z
N MET A 1 26.39 6.26 21.60
CA MET A 1 25.78 4.94 21.92
C MET A 1 24.66 4.75 20.91
N SER A 2 24.62 3.79 19.99
CA SER A 2 25.36 2.54 19.80
C SER A 2 25.51 2.33 18.29
N ALA A 3 26.68 1.89 17.82
CA ALA A 3 26.83 1.37 16.48
C ALA A 3 26.00 0.08 16.38
N ARG A 4 24.89 0.11 15.65
CA ARG A 4 24.16 -1.10 15.26
C ARG A 4 24.97 -1.79 14.18
N TYR A 5 25.97 -2.57 14.60
CA TYR A 5 26.49 -3.66 13.79
C TYR A 5 25.43 -4.75 13.80
N PHE A 6 24.62 -4.84 12.74
CA PHE A 6 23.73 -5.96 12.45
C PHE A 6 24.37 -6.95 11.48
N ALA A 7 25.67 -7.21 11.63
CA ALA A 7 26.25 -8.42 11.07
C ALA A 7 25.37 -9.60 11.53
N ASP A 8 24.75 -10.32 10.58
CA ASP A 8 23.88 -11.51 10.74
C ASP A 8 22.35 -11.31 10.51
N SER A 9 21.91 -10.32 9.72
CA SER A 9 20.51 -10.32 9.22
C SER A 9 20.38 -11.08 7.88
N ARG A 10 19.23 -11.72 7.61
CA ARG A 10 18.93 -12.36 6.30
C ARG A 10 19.15 -11.40 5.14
N VAL A 11 18.78 -10.13 5.34
CA VAL A 11 18.95 -9.06 4.35
C VAL A 11 20.42 -8.86 4.03
N GLU A 12 21.29 -8.79 5.03
CA GLU A 12 22.75 -8.67 4.84
C GLU A 12 23.36 -9.90 4.15
N GLU A 13 22.94 -11.10 4.54
CA GLU A 13 23.40 -12.36 3.94
C GLU A 13 23.00 -12.46 2.46
N CYS A 14 21.72 -12.22 2.17
CA CYS A 14 21.16 -12.24 0.81
C CYS A 14 21.83 -11.20 -0.06
N TRP A 15 22.00 -9.98 0.48
CA TRP A 15 22.73 -8.93 -0.21
C TRP A 15 24.15 -9.37 -0.54
N SER A 16 24.93 -9.79 0.46
CA SER A 16 26.34 -10.15 0.28
C SER A 16 26.51 -11.26 -0.74
N ARG A 17 25.67 -12.30 -0.66
CA ARG A 17 25.65 -13.43 -1.59
C ARG A 17 25.34 -13.00 -3.03
N ALA A 18 24.21 -12.32 -3.23
CA ALA A 18 23.77 -11.92 -4.56
C ALA A 18 24.73 -10.90 -5.19
N TRP A 19 25.22 -9.97 -4.38
CA TRP A 19 26.13 -8.93 -4.79
C TRP A 19 27.48 -9.48 -5.24
N GLN A 20 28.09 -10.39 -4.45
CA GLN A 20 29.33 -11.08 -4.82
C GLN A 20 29.18 -11.82 -6.15
N GLN A 21 28.01 -12.42 -6.41
CA GLN A 21 27.77 -13.16 -7.65
C GLN A 21 27.64 -12.25 -8.88
N LEU A 22 27.03 -11.07 -8.75
CA LEU A 22 26.83 -10.15 -9.89
C LEU A 22 27.94 -9.11 -10.05
N CYS A 23 28.64 -8.76 -8.97
CA CYS A 23 29.72 -7.77 -8.90
C CYS A 23 30.97 -8.37 -8.21
N PRO A 24 31.61 -9.41 -8.80
CA PRO A 24 32.72 -10.10 -8.17
C PRO A 24 33.92 -9.17 -7.94
N GLY A 25 34.59 -9.34 -6.79
CA GLY A 25 35.76 -8.53 -6.40
C GLY A 25 35.42 -7.16 -5.80
N THR A 26 34.14 -6.90 -5.51
CA THR A 26 33.72 -5.72 -4.74
C THR A 26 33.42 -6.11 -3.28
N ASP A 27 33.50 -5.15 -2.36
CA ASP A 27 33.28 -5.38 -0.93
C ASP A 27 31.79 -5.51 -0.55
N GLY A 28 30.89 -5.18 -1.47
CA GLY A 28 29.46 -5.50 -1.38
C GLY A 28 28.79 -5.00 -0.11
N ARG A 29 29.20 -3.88 0.46
CA ARG A 29 28.61 -3.35 1.69
C ARG A 29 27.31 -2.59 1.39
N LEU A 30 26.22 -2.94 2.09
CA LEU A 30 24.93 -2.24 1.99
C LEU A 30 25.04 -0.73 2.22
N GLU A 31 25.93 -0.31 3.13
CA GLU A 31 26.20 1.10 3.47
C GLU A 31 26.56 1.96 2.25
N GLN A 32 27.16 1.40 1.20
CA GLN A 32 27.55 2.18 0.02
C GLN A 32 26.35 2.70 -0.79
N ILE A 33 25.18 2.09 -0.64
CA ILE A 33 23.93 2.47 -1.33
C ILE A 33 22.89 2.98 -0.31
N ASP A 34 23.21 2.86 0.99
CA ASP A 34 22.33 3.13 2.14
C ASP A 34 20.93 2.55 1.96
N LEU A 35 20.87 1.27 1.56
CA LEU A 35 19.60 0.60 1.32
C LEU A 35 18.81 0.46 2.64
N LEU A 36 19.47 0.03 3.72
CA LEU A 36 18.81 -0.09 5.03
C LEU A 36 18.34 1.27 5.57
N GLY A 37 19.09 2.36 5.34
CA GLY A 37 18.62 3.71 5.69
C GLY A 37 17.36 4.11 4.92
N LYS A 38 17.23 3.72 3.64
CA LYS A 38 16.00 3.94 2.85
C LYS A 38 14.81 3.20 3.46
N TYR A 39 14.95 1.93 3.81
CA TYR A 39 13.87 1.14 4.43
C TYR A 39 13.60 1.53 5.90
N SER A 40 14.50 2.27 6.53
CA SER A 40 14.34 2.79 7.90
C SER A 40 13.75 4.20 7.96
N ALA A 41 13.31 4.77 6.83
CA ALA A 41 12.76 6.13 6.79
C ALA A 41 11.50 6.24 7.69
N PRO A 42 11.35 7.30 8.51
CA PRO A 42 10.26 7.39 9.50
C PRO A 42 8.83 7.34 8.94
N SER A 43 8.65 7.69 7.65
CA SER A 43 7.36 7.64 6.95
C SER A 43 7.00 6.25 6.44
N ARG A 44 7.93 5.28 6.51
CA ARG A 44 7.71 3.90 6.10
C ARG A 44 7.23 3.08 7.28
N HIS A 45 6.08 2.43 7.11
CA HIS A 45 5.47 1.63 8.15
C HIS A 45 5.28 0.18 7.73
N TYR A 46 5.01 -0.06 6.44
CA TYR A 46 4.94 -1.41 5.87
C TYR A 46 6.22 -1.73 5.10
N HIS A 47 6.63 -0.86 4.17
CA HIS A 47 7.77 -1.07 3.29
C HIS A 47 9.11 -0.84 4.01
N THR A 48 9.37 -1.68 5.00
CA THR A 48 10.49 -1.62 5.95
C THR A 48 11.38 -2.86 5.81
N GLU A 49 12.41 -2.99 6.65
CA GLU A 49 13.24 -4.21 6.72
C GLU A 49 12.40 -5.48 7.02
N GLN A 50 11.27 -5.35 7.72
CA GLN A 50 10.37 -6.48 7.97
C GLN A 50 9.80 -7.04 6.65
N HIS A 51 9.33 -6.18 5.74
CA HIS A 51 8.82 -6.59 4.43
C HIS A 51 9.93 -7.26 3.61
N LEU A 52 11.14 -6.70 3.63
CA LEU A 52 12.29 -7.33 2.96
C LEU A 52 12.59 -8.73 3.50
N ASP A 53 12.67 -8.90 4.82
CA ASP A 53 12.91 -10.21 5.43
C ASP A 53 11.80 -11.20 5.07
N GLU A 54 10.54 -10.76 5.06
CA GLU A 54 9.39 -11.58 4.67
C GLU A 54 9.48 -12.06 3.22
N CYS A 55 9.79 -11.17 2.27
CA CYS A 55 9.99 -11.53 0.86
C CYS A 55 11.20 -12.46 0.66
N LEU A 56 12.31 -12.22 1.35
CA LEU A 56 13.52 -13.03 1.24
C LEU A 56 13.36 -14.40 1.91
N ALA A 57 12.68 -14.48 3.05
CA ALA A 57 12.35 -15.73 3.71
C ALA A 57 11.44 -16.59 2.83
N ALA A 58 10.43 -15.97 2.19
CA ALA A 58 9.61 -16.64 1.20
C ALA A 58 10.44 -17.09 -0.02
N PHE A 59 11.41 -16.28 -0.45
CA PHE A 59 12.29 -16.65 -1.55
C PHE A 59 13.19 -17.84 -1.21
N ASP A 60 13.70 -17.93 0.02
CA ASP A 60 14.53 -19.06 0.43
C ASP A 60 13.78 -20.41 0.30
N GLU A 61 12.47 -20.45 0.57
CA GLU A 61 11.62 -21.63 0.37
C GLU A 61 11.48 -21.99 -1.12
N PHE A 62 11.30 -21.00 -1.99
CA PHE A 62 11.03 -21.18 -3.41
C PHE A 62 12.25 -20.96 -4.32
N ARG A 63 13.45 -20.87 -3.74
CA ARG A 63 14.69 -20.53 -4.44
C ARG A 63 14.98 -21.43 -5.62
N HIS A 64 14.62 -22.71 -5.50
CA HIS A 64 14.81 -23.73 -6.53
C HIS A 64 14.01 -23.47 -7.81
N LEU A 65 13.01 -22.58 -7.78
CA LEU A 65 12.23 -22.17 -8.96
C LEU A 65 12.91 -21.06 -9.77
N ALA A 66 13.86 -20.33 -9.18
CA ALA A 66 14.52 -19.22 -9.85
C ALA A 66 15.56 -19.71 -10.85
N SER A 67 15.46 -19.23 -12.09
CA SER A 67 16.49 -19.44 -13.12
C SER A 67 17.73 -18.58 -12.84
N ARG A 68 17.54 -17.38 -12.30
CA ARG A 68 18.61 -16.42 -11.97
C ARG A 68 18.48 -15.94 -10.53
N PRO A 69 18.82 -16.79 -9.54
CA PRO A 69 18.53 -16.52 -8.13
C PRO A 69 19.18 -15.25 -7.56
N ALA A 70 20.39 -14.88 -8.00
CA ALA A 70 21.02 -13.63 -7.58
C ALA A 70 20.33 -12.38 -8.16
N GLU A 71 19.76 -12.47 -9.38
CA GLU A 71 19.00 -11.37 -9.96
C GLU A 71 17.66 -11.19 -9.23
N VAL A 72 17.01 -12.30 -8.84
CA VAL A 72 15.79 -12.30 -8.01
C VAL A 72 16.07 -11.68 -6.64
N GLU A 73 17.14 -12.08 -5.96
CA GLU A 73 17.54 -11.51 -4.67
C GLU A 73 17.74 -10.01 -4.72
N LEU A 74 18.53 -9.52 -5.69
CA LEU A 74 18.74 -8.09 -5.82
C LEU A 74 17.46 -7.36 -6.23
N ALA A 75 16.61 -7.97 -7.06
CA ALA A 75 15.32 -7.37 -7.38
C ALA A 75 14.45 -7.18 -6.13
N LEU A 76 14.35 -8.20 -5.27
CA LEU A 76 13.63 -8.09 -3.99
C LEU A 76 14.27 -7.08 -3.04
N LEU A 77 15.59 -6.98 -2.97
CA LEU A 77 16.25 -5.98 -2.14
C LEU A 77 15.98 -4.54 -2.63
N PHE A 78 15.91 -4.35 -3.94
CA PHE A 78 15.76 -3.03 -4.54
C PHE A 78 14.32 -2.59 -4.84
N HIS A 79 13.33 -3.48 -4.93
CA HIS A 79 12.01 -3.14 -5.52
C HIS A 79 11.32 -1.91 -4.89
N ASP A 80 11.40 -1.76 -3.58
CA ASP A 80 10.86 -0.62 -2.82
C ASP A 80 11.95 0.27 -2.21
N ALA A 81 13.17 0.22 -2.75
CA ALA A 81 14.26 1.08 -2.31
C ALA A 81 13.90 2.57 -2.44
N VAL A 82 13.09 2.93 -3.43
CA VAL A 82 12.44 4.24 -3.53
C VAL A 82 10.95 4.07 -3.25
N LEU A 83 10.43 4.84 -2.30
CA LEU A 83 9.01 4.90 -1.98
C LEU A 83 8.63 6.33 -1.64
N ASP A 84 7.73 6.88 -2.44
CA ASP A 84 7.04 8.14 -2.21
C ASP A 84 5.55 7.90 -2.51
N THR A 85 4.70 8.06 -1.49
CA THR A 85 3.26 7.78 -1.57
C THR A 85 2.50 8.77 -2.46
N HIS A 86 3.16 9.84 -2.92
CA HIS A 86 2.61 10.80 -3.88
C HIS A 86 3.04 10.52 -5.33
N ARG A 87 3.84 9.47 -5.57
CA ARG A 87 4.37 9.12 -6.89
C ARG A 87 3.78 7.80 -7.41
N TYR A 88 3.73 7.68 -8.74
CA TYR A 88 3.28 6.48 -9.44
C TYR A 88 4.43 5.68 -10.07
N ASP A 89 5.67 6.17 -9.98
CA ASP A 89 6.85 5.62 -10.67
C ASP A 89 7.91 5.07 -9.70
N ASN A 90 7.53 4.74 -8.46
CA ASN A 90 8.46 4.24 -7.43
C ASN A 90 9.29 3.05 -7.91
N GLU A 91 8.69 2.07 -8.58
CA GLU A 91 9.41 0.89 -9.09
C GLU A 91 10.35 1.27 -10.24
N GLN A 92 10.04 2.34 -11.02
CA GLN A 92 10.99 2.86 -12.01
C GLN A 92 12.23 3.41 -11.32
N GLN A 93 12.02 4.21 -10.28
CA GLN A 93 13.08 4.89 -9.55
C GLN A 93 13.95 3.88 -8.79
N SER A 94 13.33 2.86 -8.21
CA SER A 94 14.01 1.70 -7.62
C SER A 94 14.85 0.94 -8.65
N ALA A 95 14.31 0.68 -9.85
CA ALA A 95 15.06 0.03 -10.93
C ALA A 95 16.24 0.89 -11.43
N ASP A 96 16.06 2.20 -11.52
CA ASP A 96 17.13 3.13 -11.95
C ASP A 96 18.23 3.25 -10.89
N LEU A 97 17.87 3.21 -9.60
CA LEU A 97 18.82 3.11 -8.49
C LEU A 97 19.63 1.81 -8.57
N ALA A 98 18.97 0.67 -8.75
CA ALA A 98 19.63 -0.63 -8.90
C ALA A 98 20.58 -0.63 -10.12
N ARG A 99 20.13 -0.06 -11.24
CA ARG A 99 20.93 0.07 -12.47
C ARG A 99 22.21 0.87 -12.23
N ALA A 100 22.09 2.03 -11.59
CA ALA A 100 23.23 2.89 -11.29
C ALA A 100 24.24 2.17 -10.39
N ALA A 101 23.74 1.55 -9.31
CA ALA A 101 24.57 0.81 -8.34
C ALA A 101 25.34 -0.35 -8.99
N LEU A 102 24.64 -1.20 -9.75
CA LEU A 102 25.24 -2.37 -10.38
C LEU A 102 26.21 -1.99 -11.50
N SER A 103 25.86 -1.00 -12.33
CA SER A 103 26.69 -0.57 -13.46
C SER A 103 27.99 0.07 -12.97
N LEU A 104 27.93 0.89 -11.91
CA LEU A 104 29.10 1.52 -11.30
C LEU A 104 30.13 0.49 -10.82
N LYS A 105 29.66 -0.70 -10.45
CA LYS A 105 30.48 -1.77 -9.86
C LYS A 105 30.81 -2.88 -10.85
N GLY A 106 30.57 -2.64 -12.14
CA GLY A 106 31.02 -3.49 -13.24
C GLY A 106 30.17 -4.74 -13.46
N ALA A 107 28.94 -4.79 -12.94
CA ALA A 107 28.02 -5.87 -13.23
C ALA A 107 27.79 -6.03 -14.75
N ARG A 108 27.63 -7.28 -15.21
CA ARG A 108 27.35 -7.57 -16.62
C ARG A 108 26.05 -6.89 -17.04
N ARG A 109 26.03 -6.22 -18.20
CA ARG A 109 24.85 -5.50 -18.74
C ARG A 109 23.58 -6.35 -18.76
N GLN A 110 23.69 -7.65 -19.06
CA GLN A 110 22.56 -8.58 -19.06
C GLN A 110 21.96 -8.77 -17.66
N ALA A 111 22.80 -8.88 -16.62
CA ALA A 111 22.35 -9.02 -15.25
C ALA A 111 21.71 -7.72 -14.74
N VAL A 112 22.29 -6.56 -15.06
CA VAL A 112 21.69 -5.25 -14.74
C VAL A 112 20.30 -5.12 -15.36
N LYS A 113 20.17 -5.48 -16.64
CA LYS A 113 18.87 -5.47 -17.34
C LYS A 113 17.88 -6.43 -16.68
N GLY A 114 18.31 -7.65 -16.35
CA GLY A 114 17.48 -8.64 -15.68
C GLY A 114 16.94 -8.15 -14.33
N VAL A 115 17.81 -7.63 -13.46
CA VAL A 115 17.39 -7.04 -12.17
C VAL A 115 16.38 -5.92 -12.37
N CYS A 116 16.60 -5.01 -13.33
CA CYS A 116 15.65 -3.93 -13.61
C CYS A 116 14.29 -4.49 -14.07
N GLU A 117 14.28 -5.45 -14.99
CA GLU A 117 13.03 -6.07 -15.48
C GLU A 117 12.26 -6.78 -14.37
N LEU A 118 12.97 -7.42 -13.44
CA LEU A 118 12.37 -8.07 -12.27
C LEU A 118 11.79 -7.07 -11.27
N ILE A 119 12.48 -5.96 -10.98
CA ILE A 119 11.93 -4.87 -10.15
C ILE A 119 10.66 -4.31 -10.78
N LEU A 120 10.68 -4.05 -12.10
CA LEU A 120 9.51 -3.50 -12.78
C LEU A 120 8.30 -4.45 -12.79
N ALA A 121 8.50 -5.74 -12.55
CA ALA A 121 7.42 -6.71 -12.42
C ALA A 121 6.59 -6.53 -11.13
N THR A 122 7.14 -5.90 -10.08
CA THR A 122 6.44 -5.63 -8.81
C THR A 122 5.44 -4.47 -8.89
N ARG A 123 5.29 -3.82 -10.06
CA ARG A 123 4.19 -2.87 -10.29
C ARG A 123 2.80 -3.52 -10.23
N HIS A 124 2.73 -4.85 -10.27
CA HIS A 124 1.50 -5.64 -10.24
C HIS A 124 0.46 -5.28 -11.31
N HIS A 125 0.88 -4.65 -12.40
CA HIS A 125 0.02 -4.36 -13.54
C HIS A 125 -0.36 -5.65 -14.27
N GLY A 126 -1.57 -5.68 -14.86
CA GLY A 126 -2.23 -6.86 -15.45
C GLY A 126 -1.57 -7.52 -16.66
N GLY A 127 -0.27 -7.31 -16.89
CA GLY A 127 0.50 -7.99 -17.93
C GLY A 127 0.69 -9.47 -17.66
N VAL A 128 1.13 -10.23 -18.67
CA VAL A 128 1.49 -11.64 -18.51
C VAL A 128 2.94 -11.72 -18.02
N LEU A 129 3.13 -12.09 -16.76
CA LEU A 129 4.45 -12.39 -16.19
C LEU A 129 4.69 -13.91 -16.18
N THR A 130 5.92 -14.32 -16.44
CA THR A 130 6.35 -15.73 -16.41
C THR A 130 7.77 -15.83 -15.83
N GLY A 131 8.19 -17.05 -15.45
CA GLY A 131 9.53 -17.32 -14.91
C GLY A 131 9.87 -16.46 -13.68
N ASP A 132 11.11 -15.98 -13.60
CA ASP A 132 11.61 -15.18 -12.48
C ASP A 132 10.79 -13.91 -12.23
N ALA A 133 10.19 -13.30 -13.27
CA ALA A 133 9.37 -12.11 -13.12
C ALA A 133 8.02 -12.41 -12.44
N ALA A 134 7.42 -13.56 -12.74
CA ALA A 134 6.24 -14.02 -12.01
C ALA A 134 6.60 -14.36 -10.56
N LEU A 135 7.74 -15.01 -10.35
CA LEU A 135 8.22 -15.38 -9.02
C LEU A 135 8.45 -14.15 -8.14
N VAL A 136 9.16 -13.13 -8.63
CA VAL A 136 9.41 -11.88 -7.87
C VAL A 136 8.10 -11.17 -7.53
N ALA A 137 7.17 -11.04 -8.50
CA ALA A 137 5.88 -10.41 -8.24
C ALA A 137 5.05 -11.19 -7.21
N ASP A 138 5.08 -12.52 -7.23
CA ASP A 138 4.35 -13.33 -6.26
C ASP A 138 4.99 -13.27 -4.86
N LEU A 139 6.32 -13.23 -4.77
CA LEU A 139 7.07 -13.11 -3.51
C LEU A 139 6.82 -11.77 -2.81
N ASP A 140 6.76 -10.68 -3.58
CA ASP A 140 6.36 -9.36 -3.08
C ASP A 140 4.92 -9.35 -2.52
N LEU A 141 4.03 -10.18 -3.08
CA LEU A 141 2.65 -10.33 -2.61
C LEU A 141 2.48 -11.37 -1.49
N TRP A 142 3.55 -11.95 -0.93
CA TRP A 142 3.47 -12.97 0.12
C TRP A 142 2.58 -12.54 1.30
N ILE A 143 2.63 -11.25 1.67
CA ILE A 143 1.88 -10.71 2.81
C ILE A 143 0.38 -11.02 2.72
N LEU A 144 -0.16 -11.12 1.49
CA LEU A 144 -1.57 -11.43 1.29
C LEU A 144 -1.93 -12.81 1.84
N ALA A 145 -1.02 -13.78 1.80
CA ALA A 145 -1.20 -15.13 2.34
C ALA A 145 -0.63 -15.33 3.75
N ALA A 146 -0.14 -14.27 4.40
CA ALA A 146 0.36 -14.32 5.76
C ALA A 146 -0.74 -14.77 6.76
N PRO A 147 -0.36 -15.26 7.95
CA PRO A 147 -1.31 -15.49 9.04
C PRO A 147 -2.16 -14.23 9.30
N ARG A 148 -3.44 -14.43 9.62
CA ARG A 148 -4.43 -13.35 9.80
C ARG A 148 -3.93 -12.19 10.65
N SER A 149 -3.27 -12.48 11.78
CA SER A 149 -2.74 -11.46 12.70
C SER A 149 -1.72 -10.55 12.03
N ARG A 150 -0.77 -11.11 11.26
CA ARG A 150 0.22 -10.36 10.49
C ARG A 150 -0.43 -9.57 9.35
N PHE A 151 -1.42 -10.15 8.67
CA PHE A 151 -2.19 -9.43 7.65
C PHE A 151 -2.96 -8.22 8.23
N VAL A 152 -3.52 -8.34 9.44
CA VAL A 152 -4.17 -7.20 10.13
C VAL A 152 -3.16 -6.11 10.50
N GLU A 153 -1.96 -6.49 10.93
CA GLU A 153 -0.87 -5.55 11.18
C GLU A 153 -0.46 -4.83 9.90
N TYR A 154 -0.32 -5.57 8.79
CA TYR A 154 -0.07 -5.02 7.45
C TYR A 154 -1.09 -3.96 7.05
N GLU A 155 -2.39 -4.21 7.21
CA GLU A 155 -3.43 -3.21 6.89
C GLU A 155 -3.24 -1.90 7.68
N ARG A 156 -2.84 -2.00 8.96
CA ARG A 156 -2.56 -0.83 9.80
C ARG A 156 -1.30 -0.11 9.36
N GLN A 157 -0.24 -0.85 9.03
CA GLN A 157 1.02 -0.32 8.54
C GLN A 157 0.82 0.43 7.22
N VAL A 158 0.12 -0.16 6.25
CA VAL A 158 -0.22 0.51 4.99
C VAL A 158 -1.06 1.77 5.24
N ARG A 159 -2.06 1.73 6.14
CA ARG A 159 -2.82 2.94 6.51
C ARG A 159 -1.90 4.04 7.05
N ALA A 160 -0.90 3.70 7.87
CA ALA A 160 0.02 4.65 8.46
C ALA A 160 0.94 5.34 7.42
N GLU A 161 1.18 4.74 6.26
CA GLU A 161 1.98 5.36 5.17
C GLU A 161 1.23 6.48 4.41
N TYR A 162 -0.09 6.59 4.59
CA TYR A 162 -0.94 7.59 3.95
C TYR A 162 -1.60 8.53 4.96
N PRO A 163 -0.86 9.17 5.88
CA PRO A 163 -1.46 9.95 6.97
C PRO A 163 -2.32 11.11 6.45
N ASP A 164 -1.93 11.71 5.31
CA ASP A 164 -2.59 12.87 4.71
C ASP A 164 -3.82 12.50 3.85
N VAL A 165 -4.05 11.21 3.59
CA VAL A 165 -5.22 10.77 2.81
C VAL A 165 -6.44 10.68 3.74
N PRO A 166 -7.57 11.32 3.40
CA PRO A 166 -8.81 11.21 4.18
C PRO A 166 -9.26 9.76 4.33
N GLU A 167 -9.75 9.40 5.51
CA GLU A 167 -10.04 8.00 5.89
C GLU A 167 -11.01 7.31 4.92
N TYR A 168 -12.07 8.00 4.49
CA TYR A 168 -13.02 7.42 3.53
C TYR A 168 -12.39 7.15 2.16
N VAL A 169 -11.54 8.06 1.65
CA VAL A 169 -10.84 7.90 0.36
C VAL A 169 -9.88 6.73 0.45
N PHE A 170 -9.11 6.65 1.55
CA PHE A 170 -8.17 5.56 1.76
C PHE A 170 -8.89 4.21 1.73
N TRP A 171 -9.96 4.03 2.51
CA TRP A 171 -10.65 2.75 2.59
C TRP A 171 -11.40 2.40 1.29
N GLU A 172 -11.93 3.38 0.56
CA GLU A 172 -12.52 3.17 -0.76
C GLU A 172 -11.46 2.65 -1.75
N LYS A 173 -10.32 3.35 -1.88
CA LYS A 173 -9.23 2.95 -2.78
C LYS A 173 -8.55 1.67 -2.35
N ARG A 174 -8.45 1.43 -1.04
CA ARG A 174 -7.97 0.17 -0.49
C ARG A 174 -8.89 -0.96 -0.91
N ARG A 175 -10.21 -0.82 -0.74
CA ARG A 175 -11.19 -1.83 -1.19
C ARG A 175 -11.09 -2.09 -2.69
N GLU A 176 -11.07 -1.05 -3.53
CA GLU A 176 -10.91 -1.19 -4.98
C GLU A 176 -9.65 -1.98 -5.35
N LEU A 177 -8.52 -1.73 -4.68
CA LEU A 177 -7.28 -2.48 -4.89
C LEU A 177 -7.44 -3.96 -4.51
N LEU A 178 -7.99 -4.25 -3.33
CA LEU A 178 -8.18 -5.63 -2.86
C LEU A 178 -9.18 -6.40 -3.74
N GLU A 179 -10.26 -5.76 -4.19
CA GLU A 179 -11.23 -6.33 -5.13
C GLU A 179 -10.58 -6.65 -6.49
N ARG A 180 -9.67 -5.79 -6.99
CA ARG A 180 -8.90 -6.07 -8.21
C ARG A 180 -8.00 -7.31 -8.07
N PHE A 181 -7.36 -7.51 -6.93
CA PHE A 181 -6.60 -8.73 -6.68
C PHE A 181 -7.50 -9.96 -6.61
N LEU A 182 -8.62 -9.87 -5.88
CA LEU A 182 -9.56 -10.98 -5.70
C LEU A 182 -10.24 -11.40 -7.03
N ALA A 183 -10.43 -10.45 -7.95
CA ALA A 183 -11.00 -10.68 -9.27
C ALA A 183 -10.04 -11.36 -10.26
N ARG A 184 -8.75 -11.49 -9.95
CA ARG A 184 -7.81 -12.26 -10.79
C ARG A 184 -8.22 -13.73 -10.77
N GLU A 185 -8.05 -14.41 -11.90
CA GLU A 185 -8.19 -15.87 -11.97
C GLU A 185 -7.25 -16.53 -10.94
N TRP A 186 -6.02 -16.02 -10.86
CA TRP A 186 -5.02 -16.41 -9.89
C TRP A 186 -4.33 -15.16 -9.33
N ILE A 187 -4.28 -15.03 -8.01
CA ILE A 187 -3.51 -13.96 -7.35
C ILE A 187 -2.03 -14.23 -7.61
N TYR A 188 -1.60 -15.47 -7.39
CA TYR A 188 -0.23 -15.92 -7.61
C TYR A 188 -0.07 -16.63 -8.96
N ARG A 189 0.92 -16.21 -9.73
CA ARG A 189 1.17 -16.69 -11.10
C ARG A 189 1.98 -17.98 -11.14
N THR A 190 2.88 -18.14 -10.19
CA THR A 190 3.77 -19.29 -10.03
C THR A 190 2.98 -20.46 -9.43
N PRO A 191 2.91 -21.63 -10.10
CA PRO A 191 2.05 -22.73 -9.66
C PRO A 191 2.28 -23.19 -8.21
N ALA A 192 3.53 -23.30 -7.78
CA ALA A 192 3.86 -23.74 -6.42
C ALA A 192 3.41 -22.73 -5.34
N LEU A 193 3.62 -21.43 -5.57
CA LEU A 193 3.18 -20.38 -4.64
C LEU A 193 1.66 -20.31 -4.61
N ARG A 194 1.00 -20.41 -5.77
CA ARG A 194 -0.46 -20.49 -5.88
C ARG A 194 -1.02 -21.63 -5.04
N GLU A 195 -0.49 -22.83 -5.20
CA GLU A 195 -0.94 -24.00 -4.43
C GLU A 195 -0.85 -23.74 -2.91
N GLN A 196 0.20 -23.08 -2.45
CA GLN A 196 0.43 -22.84 -1.02
C GLN A 196 -0.30 -21.62 -0.45
N TRP A 197 -0.52 -20.58 -1.24
CA TRP A 197 -0.87 -19.24 -0.76
C TRP A 197 -2.23 -18.73 -1.23
N GLU A 198 -2.76 -19.21 -2.38
CA GLU A 198 -3.95 -18.64 -3.01
C GLU A 198 -5.17 -18.64 -2.09
N ALA A 199 -5.45 -19.77 -1.42
CA ALA A 199 -6.60 -19.89 -0.52
C ALA A 199 -6.49 -18.91 0.68
N LYS A 200 -5.30 -18.78 1.27
CA LYS A 200 -5.05 -17.87 2.40
C LYS A 200 -5.19 -16.41 1.97
N ALA A 201 -4.65 -16.06 0.79
CA ALA A 201 -4.76 -14.73 0.24
C ALA A 201 -6.22 -14.35 -0.02
N ARG A 202 -7.01 -15.22 -0.65
CA ARG A 202 -8.43 -14.96 -0.90
C ARG A 202 -9.23 -14.80 0.39
N ASP A 203 -8.95 -15.60 1.42
CA ASP A 203 -9.56 -15.45 2.74
C ASP A 203 -9.19 -14.10 3.40
N ASN A 204 -7.92 -13.71 3.33
CA ASN A 204 -7.44 -12.44 3.89
C ASN A 204 -8.08 -11.25 3.19
N LEU A 205 -8.04 -11.21 1.86
CA LEU A 205 -8.64 -10.15 1.03
C LEU A 205 -10.16 -10.04 1.25
N THR A 206 -10.88 -11.17 1.26
CA THR A 206 -12.34 -11.18 1.45
C THR A 206 -12.73 -10.59 2.80
N TRP A 207 -12.05 -10.99 3.87
CA TRP A 207 -12.27 -10.41 5.19
C TRP A 207 -11.94 -8.93 5.24
N ALA A 208 -10.84 -8.48 4.62
CA ALA A 208 -10.45 -7.07 4.61
C ALA A 208 -11.49 -6.20 3.89
N ILE A 209 -11.99 -6.68 2.76
CA ILE A 209 -13.11 -6.05 2.03
C ILE A 209 -14.35 -6.00 2.93
N GLN A 210 -14.68 -7.05 3.67
CA GLN A 210 -15.80 -7.04 4.62
C GLN A 210 -15.60 -6.05 5.77
N GLN A 211 -14.39 -5.90 6.31
CA GLN A 211 -14.09 -4.89 7.33
C GLN A 211 -14.25 -3.47 6.77
N SER A 212 -13.84 -3.23 5.51
CA SER A 212 -13.99 -1.91 4.86
C SER A 212 -15.45 -1.50 4.60
N ARG A 213 -16.40 -2.46 4.64
CA ARG A 213 -17.85 -2.20 4.53
C ARG A 213 -18.46 -1.62 5.80
N LEU A 214 -17.71 -1.57 6.90
CA LEU A 214 -18.17 -1.07 8.20
C LEU A 214 -18.02 0.44 8.38
N VAL A 215 -18.07 1.23 7.30
CA VAL A 215 -18.42 2.65 7.41
C VAL A 215 -19.93 2.70 7.62
N PRO A 216 -20.43 2.84 8.86
CA PRO A 216 -21.84 2.60 9.11
C PRO A 216 -22.66 3.73 8.47
N VAL A 217 -23.61 3.38 7.60
CA VAL A 217 -24.64 4.32 7.15
C VAL A 217 -25.70 4.37 8.24
N VAL A 218 -25.51 5.25 9.23
CA VAL A 218 -26.51 5.50 10.29
C VAL A 218 -27.45 6.63 9.89
N SER A 219 -28.64 6.70 10.50
CA SER A 219 -29.48 7.89 10.37
C SER A 219 -28.80 9.09 11.03
N ARG A 220 -29.13 10.31 10.61
CA ARG A 220 -28.62 11.52 11.27
C ARG A 220 -28.94 11.52 12.77
N SER A 221 -30.15 11.08 13.16
CA SER A 221 -30.54 10.99 14.58
C SER A 221 -29.63 10.08 15.39
N GLN A 222 -29.19 8.98 14.80
CA GLN A 222 -28.26 8.06 15.42
C GLN A 222 -26.85 8.65 15.45
N ALA A 223 -26.37 9.24 14.35
CA ALA A 223 -25.08 9.94 14.31
C ALA A 223 -24.98 11.09 15.31
N GLU A 224 -26.03 11.90 15.46
CA GLU A 224 -26.09 12.99 16.44
C GLU A 224 -26.12 12.46 17.88
N SER A 225 -26.86 11.37 18.14
CA SER A 225 -26.85 10.72 19.45
C SER A 225 -25.48 10.13 19.82
N GLU A 226 -24.66 9.82 18.82
CA GLU A 226 -23.29 9.31 18.95
C GLU A 226 -22.21 10.41 18.87
N GLY A 227 -22.60 11.69 18.81
CA GLY A 227 -21.68 12.83 18.90
C GLY A 227 -21.04 13.27 17.58
N PHE A 228 -21.60 12.89 16.44
CA PHE A 228 -21.13 13.32 15.12
C PHE A 228 -21.72 14.68 14.72
N VAL A 229 -20.93 15.50 14.02
CA VAL A 229 -21.30 16.82 13.51
C VAL A 229 -21.16 16.90 11.99
N LEU A 230 -21.96 17.78 11.38
CA LEU A 230 -21.96 18.02 9.94
C LEU A 230 -20.61 18.57 9.45
N ALA A 231 -19.95 17.83 8.56
CA ALA A 231 -18.65 18.18 8.00
C ALA A 231 -18.76 18.91 6.65
N GLY A 232 -19.72 18.50 5.83
CA GLY A 232 -19.87 19.00 4.46
C GLY A 232 -20.84 18.16 3.62
N PHE A 233 -21.08 18.64 2.40
CA PHE A 233 -21.92 17.97 1.41
C PHE A 233 -21.07 17.34 0.31
N VAL A 234 -21.51 16.19 -0.18
CA VAL A 234 -21.02 15.64 -1.45
C VAL A 234 -21.59 16.48 -2.59
N SER A 235 -20.81 17.46 -3.06
CA SER A 235 -21.12 18.26 -4.25
C SER A 235 -20.74 17.50 -5.52
N GLY A 236 -21.45 16.41 -5.80
CA GLY A 236 -21.62 15.89 -7.17
C GLY A 236 -20.38 15.43 -7.94
N GLY A 237 -19.28 15.03 -7.29
CA GLY A 237 -18.14 14.39 -7.96
C GLY A 237 -18.48 13.01 -8.52
N GLU A 238 -17.99 12.69 -9.73
CA GLU A 238 -18.17 11.39 -10.39
C GLU A 238 -17.58 10.22 -9.56
N GLU A 239 -16.53 10.50 -8.79
CA GLU A 239 -15.92 9.57 -7.83
C GLU A 239 -16.90 9.12 -6.74
N LEU A 240 -17.65 10.04 -6.14
CA LEU A 240 -18.59 9.74 -5.06
C LEU A 240 -19.83 8.99 -5.56
N ARG A 241 -20.22 9.18 -6.82
CA ARG A 241 -21.28 8.37 -7.46
C ARG A 241 -20.82 6.95 -7.75
N SER A 242 -19.56 6.77 -8.15
CA SER A 242 -18.94 5.46 -8.44
C SER A 242 -18.76 4.62 -7.18
N ALA A 243 -18.59 5.27 -6.02
CA ALA A 243 -18.60 4.66 -4.70
C ALA A 243 -20.02 4.27 -4.19
N GLY A 244 -21.08 4.62 -4.93
CA GLY A 244 -22.48 4.33 -4.60
C GLY A 244 -23.20 5.42 -3.78
N PHE A 245 -22.63 6.61 -3.64
CA PHE A 245 -23.27 7.73 -2.94
C PHE A 245 -24.10 8.59 -3.91
N ALA A 246 -25.35 8.84 -3.55
CA ALA A 246 -26.24 9.67 -4.35
C ALA A 246 -25.93 11.16 -4.13
N GLN A 247 -26.26 11.97 -5.14
CA GLN A 247 -26.15 13.42 -5.05
C GLN A 247 -26.95 13.95 -3.85
N GLY A 248 -26.31 14.71 -2.96
CA GLY A 248 -26.90 15.17 -1.71
C GLY A 248 -26.51 14.36 -0.47
N SER A 249 -25.61 13.38 -0.58
CA SER A 249 -25.05 12.71 0.60
C SER A 249 -24.31 13.67 1.54
N ILE A 250 -24.49 13.45 2.84
CA ILE A 250 -23.93 14.26 3.92
C ILE A 250 -22.75 13.52 4.56
N LEU A 251 -21.61 14.19 4.72
CA LEU A 251 -20.46 13.72 5.49
C LEU A 251 -20.58 14.21 6.93
N LEU A 252 -20.55 13.29 7.89
CA LEU A 252 -20.50 13.60 9.33
C LEU A 252 -19.15 13.17 9.92
N VAL A 253 -18.51 14.01 10.73
CA VAL A 253 -17.29 13.68 11.49
C VAL A 253 -17.59 13.69 12.99
N LYS A 254 -16.97 12.78 13.74
CA LYS A 254 -17.11 12.73 15.20
C LYS A 254 -16.49 13.97 15.83
N ARG A 255 -17.21 14.69 16.70
CA ARG A 255 -16.61 15.77 17.49
C ARG A 255 -15.55 15.12 18.39
N SER A 256 -14.28 15.48 18.20
CA SER A 256 -13.18 14.91 18.99
C SER A 256 -13.39 15.21 20.48
N GLU A 257 -13.55 14.18 21.31
CA GLU A 257 -13.24 14.30 22.74
C GLU A 257 -11.71 14.36 22.90
N PRO A 258 -11.17 15.17 23.82
CA PRO A 258 -9.73 15.46 23.88
C PRO A 258 -8.81 14.27 24.19
N GLU A 259 -9.33 13.10 24.54
CA GLU A 259 -8.56 12.00 25.12
C GLU A 259 -8.54 10.68 24.30
N LEU A 260 -9.11 10.63 23.08
CA LEU A 260 -9.06 9.42 22.24
C LEU A 260 -7.92 9.49 21.21
N PRO A 261 -7.12 8.42 21.03
CA PRO A 261 -6.04 8.39 20.04
C PRO A 261 -6.58 8.40 18.59
N PRO A 262 -5.81 8.85 17.59
CA PRO A 262 -6.30 9.21 16.24
C PRO A 262 -6.75 8.03 15.35
N ALA A 263 -6.99 6.84 15.90
CA ALA A 263 -7.00 5.60 15.14
C ALA A 263 -8.34 5.19 14.53
N VAL A 264 -9.45 5.90 14.73
CA VAL A 264 -10.73 5.60 14.04
C VAL A 264 -11.60 6.85 13.92
N GLY A 265 -11.44 7.62 12.86
CA GLY A 265 -12.31 8.74 12.50
C GLY A 265 -13.47 8.24 11.64
N TYR A 266 -14.48 7.63 12.25
CA TYR A 266 -15.68 7.20 11.51
C TYR A 266 -16.25 8.38 10.69
N ALA A 267 -16.33 8.23 9.38
CA ALA A 267 -17.00 9.17 8.48
C ALA A 267 -18.34 8.54 8.07
N ILE A 268 -19.47 9.06 8.53
CA ILE A 268 -20.78 8.50 8.19
C ILE A 268 -21.34 9.24 6.96
N PHE A 269 -21.79 8.50 5.95
CA PHE A 269 -22.48 9.05 4.78
C PHE A 269 -23.99 8.82 4.89
N VAL A 270 -24.80 9.89 4.83
CA VAL A 270 -26.27 9.79 4.86
C VAL A 270 -26.84 9.74 3.44
N LYS A 271 -27.78 8.81 3.16
CA LYS A 271 -28.48 8.74 1.86
C LYS A 271 -29.54 9.86 1.71
N PRO A 272 -29.73 10.45 0.52
CA PRO A 272 -30.63 11.59 0.30
C PRO A 272 -32.11 11.31 0.60
N GLU A 273 -32.55 10.06 0.43
CA GLU A 273 -33.94 9.62 0.58
C GLU A 273 -34.46 9.72 2.03
N ARG A 274 -33.59 10.04 2.99
CA ARG A 274 -33.91 10.16 4.43
C ARG A 274 -33.82 11.60 4.96
N ILE A 275 -33.75 12.60 4.08
CA ILE A 275 -33.67 14.03 4.41
C ILE A 275 -35.09 14.61 4.50
N THR A 276 -35.50 15.12 5.67
CA THR A 276 -36.85 15.70 5.89
C THR A 276 -36.94 17.16 5.39
N THR A 277 -38.16 17.66 5.18
CA THR A 277 -38.42 19.04 4.73
C THR A 277 -38.00 20.09 5.77
N GLN A 278 -38.06 19.76 7.05
CA GLN A 278 -37.56 20.60 8.15
C GLN A 278 -36.04 20.78 8.07
N LEU A 279 -35.33 19.70 7.74
CA LEU A 279 -33.88 19.71 7.53
C LEU A 279 -33.47 20.61 6.34
N TRP A 280 -34.24 20.60 5.25
CA TRP A 280 -34.02 21.55 4.15
C TRP A 280 -34.13 23.01 4.57
N SER A 281 -35.03 23.33 5.52
CA SER A 281 -35.25 24.70 5.99
C SER A 281 -34.11 25.18 6.90
N GLU A 282 -33.56 24.30 7.74
CA GLU A 282 -32.41 24.58 8.59
C GLU A 282 -31.12 24.73 7.77
N ILE A 283 -30.95 23.93 6.70
CA ILE A 283 -29.84 24.05 5.74
C ILE A 283 -29.91 25.39 4.99
N ALA A 284 -31.10 25.79 4.54
CA ALA A 284 -31.30 27.07 3.86
C ALA A 284 -31.01 28.27 4.78
N ALA A 285 -31.38 28.18 6.07
CA ALA A 285 -31.11 29.22 7.06
C ALA A 285 -29.61 29.36 7.38
N ALA A 286 -28.86 28.25 7.44
CA ALA A 286 -27.41 28.26 7.60
C ALA A 286 -26.67 28.81 6.38
N TRP A 287 -27.23 28.66 5.17
CA TRP A 287 -26.71 29.26 3.95
C TRP A 287 -26.98 30.77 3.85
N ALA A 288 -28.12 31.25 4.35
CA ALA A 288 -28.48 32.67 4.35
C ALA A 288 -27.60 33.53 5.28
N THR A 289 -26.94 32.92 6.26
CA THR A 289 -26.10 33.59 7.26
C THR A 289 -24.60 33.56 6.94
N LYS A 290 -24.19 32.86 5.87
CA LYS A 290 -22.79 32.86 5.42
C LYS A 290 -22.53 34.14 4.62
N PRO A 291 -21.56 35.00 5.01
CA PRO A 291 -21.21 36.15 4.18
C PRO A 291 -20.78 35.64 2.80
N ARG A 292 -21.40 36.16 1.74
CA ARG A 292 -20.91 35.95 0.38
C ARG A 292 -19.47 36.43 0.37
N SER A 293 -18.51 35.52 0.23
CA SER A 293 -17.14 35.89 -0.07
C SER A 293 -17.18 36.59 -1.43
N ASP A 294 -16.98 37.90 -1.43
CA ASP A 294 -16.71 38.65 -2.64
C ASP A 294 -15.59 37.93 -3.39
N ASN A 295 -15.89 37.59 -4.64
CA ASN A 295 -14.94 37.03 -5.57
C ASN A 295 -14.30 38.22 -6.31
N PRO A 296 -13.06 38.65 -6.03
CA PRO A 296 -12.37 39.57 -6.91
C PRO A 296 -11.65 38.72 -7.96
N ARG A 297 -12.30 38.54 -9.12
CA ARG A 297 -11.70 38.53 -10.48
C ARG A 297 -12.70 38.00 -11.50
N GLY A 298 -13.09 38.86 -12.44
CA GLY A 298 -13.83 38.53 -13.66
C GLY A 298 -15.16 39.25 -13.74
#